data_AF-A0A2U8VVJ0-F1
#
_entry.id   AF-A0A2U8VVJ0-F1
#
_cell.length_a   1.000
_cell.length_b   1.000
_cell.length_c   1.000
_cell.angle_alpha   90.00
_cell.angle_beta   90.00
_cell.angle_gamma   90.00
#
_symmetry.space_group_name_H-M   'P 1'
#
loop_
_entity.id
_entity.type
_entity.pdbx_description
1 polymer ?
#
loop_
_entity_poly.entity_id
_entity_poly.type
_entity_poly.pdbx_seq_one_letter_code
_entity_poly.pdbx_strand_id
1 'polypeptide(L)'
;MGTVLPDQTADADDAFLALHAERERLERALSLAQARQRFSGDTEEAERARDEEAALLANLDRVMTMIRAAEYKRGPGARRW
;
A
#
# COMPACT_ATOMS: atom_id res chain seq x y z
N MET A 1 6.22 10.81 32.19
CA MET A 1 6.80 11.27 30.91
C MET A 1 7.76 10.19 30.42
N GLY A 2 7.29 9.30 29.55
CA GLY A 2 8.12 8.22 29.01
C GLY A 2 8.99 8.77 27.88
N THR A 3 10.31 8.78 28.08
CA THR A 3 11.28 9.11 27.04
C THR A 3 11.21 8.04 25.96
N VAL A 4 10.62 8.35 24.81
CA VAL A 4 10.76 7.50 23.62
C VAL A 4 12.22 7.59 23.18
N LEU A 5 12.90 6.45 23.10
CA LEU A 5 14.27 6.36 22.64
C LEU A 5 14.34 6.73 21.14
N PRO A 6 15.35 7.49 20.68
CA PRO A 6 15.46 7.94 19.30
C PRO A 6 15.50 6.80 18.26
N ASP A 7 15.95 5.61 18.68
CA ASP A 7 15.97 4.38 17.89
C ASP A 7 14.54 3.92 17.51
N GLN A 8 13.60 4.00 18.46
CA GLN A 8 12.21 3.58 18.25
C GLN A 8 11.43 4.52 17.31
N THR A 9 11.82 5.80 17.25
CA THR A 9 11.23 6.75 16.30
C THR A 9 11.75 6.54 14.88
N ALA A 10 13.04 6.22 14.73
CA ALA A 10 13.63 5.91 13.42
C ALA A 10 13.03 4.63 12.84
N ASP A 11 12.90 3.57 13.64
CA ASP A 11 12.27 2.32 13.22
C ASP A 11 10.79 2.52 12.79
N ALA A 12 10.06 3.39 13.50
CA ALA A 12 8.68 3.70 13.17
C ALA A 12 8.56 4.52 11.87
N ASP A 13 9.54 5.38 11.57
CA ASP A 13 9.70 6.11 10.31
C ASP A 13 10.02 5.18 9.14
N ASP A 14 10.98 4.28 9.31
CA ASP A 14 11.31 3.30 8.28
C ASP A 14 10.14 2.36 7.98
N ALA A 15 9.44 1.88 9.01
CA ALA A 15 8.25 1.05 8.83
C ALA A 15 7.11 1.80 8.09
N PHE A 16 6.96 3.11 8.34
CA PHE A 16 5.98 3.93 7.65
C PHE A 16 6.34 4.17 6.18
N LEU A 17 7.61 4.45 5.90
CA LEU A 17 8.11 4.57 4.53
C LEU A 17 7.98 3.24 3.77
N ALA A 18 8.23 2.12 4.42
CA ALA A 18 8.04 0.79 3.83
C ALA A 18 6.58 0.53 3.43
N LEU A 19 5.60 0.97 4.23
CA LEU A 19 4.18 0.87 3.86
C LEU A 19 3.84 1.69 2.61
N HIS A 20 4.43 2.88 2.46
CA HIS A 20 4.24 3.70 1.26
C HIS A 20 4.92 3.11 0.02
N ALA A 21 6.12 2.55 0.17
CA ALA A 21 6.79 1.82 -0.90
C ALA A 21 5.96 0.60 -1.36
N GLU A 22 5.36 -0.12 -0.42
CA GLU A 22 4.47 -1.23 -0.71
C GLU A 22 3.18 -0.77 -1.41
N ARG A 23 2.57 0.33 -0.97
CA ARG A 23 1.42 0.94 -1.65
C ARG A 23 1.75 1.23 -3.11
N GLU A 24 2.87 1.90 -3.37
CA GLU A 24 3.30 2.23 -4.74
C GLU A 24 3.54 0.98 -5.59
N ARG A 25 4.15 -0.06 -5.01
CA ARG A 25 4.34 -1.35 -5.68
C ARG A 25 2.99 -1.98 -6.09
N LEU A 26 2.01 -1.97 -5.19
CA LEU A 26 0.67 -2.49 -5.45
C LEU A 26 -0.06 -1.67 -6.52
N GLU A 27 0.03 -0.35 -6.49
CA GLU A 27 -0.56 0.54 -7.50
C GLU A 27 0.02 0.29 -8.91
N ARG A 28 1.34 0.09 -9.01
CA ARG A 28 1.99 -0.28 -10.28
C ARG A 28 1.54 -1.66 -10.77
N ALA A 29 1.42 -2.64 -9.87
CA ALA A 29 0.93 -3.97 -10.21
C ALA A 29 -0.54 -3.95 -10.68
N LEU A 30 -1.40 -3.17 -10.02
CA LEU A 30 -2.79 -2.96 -10.43
C LEU A 30 -2.87 -2.40 -11.84
N SER A 31 -2.06 -1.37 -12.13
CA SER A 31 -1.99 -0.76 -13.47
C SER A 31 -1.62 -1.79 -14.55
N LEU A 32 -0.70 -2.71 -14.23
CA LEU A 32 -0.31 -3.79 -15.13
C LEU A 32 -1.42 -4.83 -15.32
N ALA A 33 -2.07 -5.26 -14.24
CA ALA A 33 -3.19 -6.21 -14.31
C ALA A 33 -4.33 -5.64 -15.17
N GLN A 34 -4.69 -4.37 -14.98
CA GLN A 34 -5.70 -3.68 -15.79
C GLN A 34 -5.31 -3.58 -17.26
N ALA A 35 -4.04 -3.32 -17.56
CA ALA A 35 -3.54 -3.32 -18.93
C ALA A 35 -3.65 -4.72 -19.57
N ARG A 36 -3.28 -5.79 -18.85
CA ARG A 36 -3.42 -7.18 -19.33
C ARG A 36 -4.89 -7.52 -19.62
N GLN A 37 -5.81 -7.16 -18.75
CA GLN A 37 -7.24 -7.37 -19.00
C GLN A 37 -7.74 -6.67 -20.26
N ARG A 38 -7.29 -5.43 -20.49
CA ARG A 38 -7.79 -4.59 -21.61
C ARG A 38 -7.16 -4.95 -22.95
N PHE A 39 -5.91 -5.40 -22.95
CA PHE A 39 -5.11 -5.55 -24.17
C PHE A 39 -4.66 -6.99 -24.45
N SER A 40 -4.98 -7.96 -23.58
CA SER A 40 -4.75 -9.37 -23.89
C SER A 40 -5.65 -9.82 -25.05
N GLY A 41 -5.06 -10.57 -25.99
CA GLY A 41 -5.81 -11.32 -27.01
C GLY A 41 -6.32 -12.69 -26.52
N ASP A 42 -5.90 -13.10 -25.32
CA ASP A 42 -6.29 -14.33 -24.65
C ASP A 42 -7.28 -14.05 -23.52
N THR A 43 -8.43 -14.71 -23.59
CA THR A 43 -9.52 -14.58 -22.60
C THR A 43 -9.14 -15.20 -21.26
N GLU A 44 -8.39 -16.30 -21.25
CA GLU A 44 -7.93 -16.92 -20.00
C GLU A 44 -6.94 -16.01 -19.27
N GLU A 45 -6.04 -15.36 -20.00
CA GLU A 45 -5.12 -14.37 -19.43
C GLU A 45 -5.87 -13.15 -18.90
N ALA A 46 -6.92 -12.69 -19.59
CA ALA A 46 -7.75 -11.60 -19.10
C ALA A 46 -8.52 -11.97 -17.82
N GLU A 47 -8.98 -13.22 -17.69
CA GLU A 47 -9.61 -13.72 -16.46
C GLU A 47 -8.60 -13.84 -15.31
N ARG A 48 -7.41 -14.41 -15.55
CA ARG A 48 -6.33 -14.43 -14.56
C ARG A 48 -5.95 -13.03 -14.08
N ALA A 49 -5.89 -12.06 -14.99
CA ALA A 49 -5.58 -10.68 -14.65
C ALA A 49 -6.70 -9.99 -13.85
N ARG A 50 -7.96 -10.44 -13.93
CA ARG A 50 -9.07 -9.99 -13.06
C ARG A 50 -8.93 -10.54 -11.66
N ASP A 51 -8.61 -11.83 -11.53
CA ASP A 51 -8.38 -12.46 -10.22
C ASP A 51 -7.16 -11.83 -9.52
N GLU A 52 -6.10 -11.55 -10.29
CA GLU A 52 -4.92 -10.81 -9.82
C GLU A 52 -5.29 -9.40 -9.34
N GLU A 53 -6.08 -8.65 -10.12
CA GLU A 53 -6.57 -7.32 -9.73
C GLU A 53 -7.36 -7.38 -8.41
N ALA A 54 -8.28 -8.33 -8.25
CA ALA A 54 -9.08 -8.47 -7.03
C ALA A 54 -8.19 -8.72 -5.79
N ALA A 55 -7.18 -9.59 -5.93
CA ALA A 55 -6.22 -9.85 -4.85
C ALA A 55 -5.36 -8.62 -4.53
N LEU A 56 -4.91 -7.89 -5.55
CA LEU A 56 -4.13 -6.66 -5.40
C LEU A 56 -4.93 -5.56 -4.71
N LEU A 57 -6.21 -5.39 -5.04
CA LEU A 57 -7.11 -4.41 -4.40
C LEU A 57 -7.32 -4.72 -2.91
N ALA A 58 -7.52 -5.99 -2.55
CA ALA A 58 -7.65 -6.41 -1.15
C ALA A 58 -6.35 -6.13 -0.35
N ASN A 59 -5.19 -6.36 -0.97
CA ASN A 59 -3.90 -6.04 -0.35
C ASN A 59 -3.70 -4.53 -0.21
N LEU A 60 -4.09 -3.75 -1.22
CA LEU A 60 -3.98 -2.30 -1.19
C LEU A 60 -4.84 -1.70 -0.07
N ASP A 61 -6.08 -2.17 0.11
CA ASP A 61 -6.95 -1.74 1.21
C ASP A 61 -6.32 -2.00 2.59
N ARG A 62 -5.72 -3.18 2.77
CA ARG A 62 -4.99 -3.53 3.99
C ARG A 62 -3.83 -2.58 4.26
N VAL A 63 -2.99 -2.32 3.26
CA VAL A 63 -1.85 -1.40 3.38
C VAL A 63 -2.32 0.02 3.68
N MET A 64 -3.36 0.51 3.01
CA MET A 64 -3.95 1.83 3.28
C MET A 64 -4.49 1.94 4.70
N THR A 65 -5.10 0.88 5.22
CA THR A 65 -5.54 0.82 6.62
C THR A 65 -4.36 0.87 7.60
N MET A 66 -3.26 0.18 7.31
CA MET A 66 -2.03 0.23 8.11
C MET A 66 -1.37 1.60 8.08
N ILE A 67 -1.32 2.25 6.91
CA ILE A 67 -0.82 3.63 6.75
C ILE A 67 -1.63 4.57 7.64
N ARG A 68 -2.97 4.54 7.55
CA ARG A 68 -3.85 5.37 8.40
C ARG A 68 -3.61 5.12 9.89
N ALA A 69 -3.45 3.86 10.30
CA ALA A 69 -3.16 3.52 11.69
C ALA A 69 -1.79 4.08 12.15
N ALA A 70 -0.77 4.03 11.28
CA ALA A 70 0.54 4.61 11.55
C ALA A 70 0.48 6.15 11.61
N GLU A 71 -0.30 6.80 10.74
CA GLU A 71 -0.56 8.24 10.76
C GLU A 71 -1.22 8.66 12.09
N TYR A 72 -2.25 7.94 12.55
CA TYR A 72 -2.90 8.24 13.82
C TYR A 72 -1.94 8.12 15.02
N LYS A 73 -1.06 7.12 15.02
CA LYS A 73 -0.03 6.95 16.07
C LYS A 73 0.99 8.08 16.11
N ARG A 74 1.24 8.76 14.98
CA ARG A 74 2.14 9.91 14.85
C ARG A 74 1.53 11.22 15.38
N GLY A 75 0.26 11.21 15.77
CA GLY A 75 -0.40 12.28 16.54
C GLY A 75 -1.42 13.12 15.75
N PRO A 76 -2.41 13.73 16.44
CA PRO A 76 -3.42 14.57 15.81
C PRO A 76 -2.79 15.91 15.42
N GLY A 77 -2.39 16.03 14.17
CA GLY A 77 -1.65 17.20 13.67
C GLY A 77 -0.81 16.93 12.41
N ALA A 78 -0.68 15.67 11.99
CA ALA A 78 -0.01 15.27 10.75
C ALA A 78 -0.78 15.61 9.45
N ARG A 79 -1.52 16.73 9.43
CA ARG A 79 -1.93 17.42 8.21
C ARG A 79 -1.34 18.83 8.22
N ARG A 80 -0.25 19.01 7.48
CA ARG A 80 -0.02 20.25 6.72
C ARG A 80 -0.21 19.86 5.26
N TRP A 81 -1.43 20.01 4.76
CA TRP A 81 -1.68 20.24 3.34
C TRP A 81 -1.80 21.74 3.15
#